data_AF-A0A438CB86-F1
#
_entry.id   AF-A0A438CB86-F1
#
_cell.length_a   1.000
_cell.length_b   1.000
_cell.length_c   1.000
_cell.angle_alpha   90.00
_cell.angle_beta   90.00
_cell.angle_gamma   90.00
#
_symmetry.space_group_name_H-M   'P 1'
#
loop_
_entity.id
_entity.type
_entity.pdbx_description
1 polymer ?
#
loop_
_entity_poly.entity_id
_entity_poly.type
_entity_poly.pdbx_seq_one_letter_code
_entity_poly.pdbx_strand_id
1 'polypeptide(L)'
;MSFCLHSAPNNSRISWIQNRRRLALKNSRFASVAIRAITGNSTMANSVRVAAVQMTSVNDLAANFATCSRLVKEAVSAGAKFICFPENFSFVATKDGESLTIAEPLDGPIMQGYRSLARSDYYKLKF
;
A
#
# COMPACT_ATOMS: atom_id res chain seq x y z
N MET A 1 12.71 -3.67 -20.35
CA MET A 1 14.02 -4.35 -20.34
C MET A 1 13.95 -5.47 -19.30
N SER A 2 14.41 -6.66 -19.66
CA SER A 2 14.19 -7.94 -18.97
C SER A 2 15.39 -8.36 -18.08
N PHE A 3 15.22 -9.47 -17.33
CA PHE A 3 16.14 -10.26 -16.47
C PHE A 3 16.05 -9.99 -14.94
N CYS A 4 15.95 -10.98 -14.03
CA CYS A 4 16.37 -12.39 -14.01
C CYS A 4 15.32 -13.34 -13.36
N LEU A 5 15.29 -14.61 -13.79
CA LEU A 5 14.64 -15.75 -13.12
C LEU A 5 15.58 -16.39 -12.08
N HIS A 6 15.05 -16.74 -10.90
CA HIS A 6 15.53 -17.89 -10.13
C HIS A 6 14.35 -18.55 -9.42
N SER A 7 14.21 -19.87 -9.60
CA SER A 7 13.15 -20.71 -9.01
C SER A 7 13.58 -21.18 -7.61
N ALA A 8 12.69 -21.05 -6.62
CA ALA A 8 12.70 -21.85 -5.40
C ALA A 8 11.25 -22.10 -4.94
N PRO A 9 10.90 -23.31 -4.49
CA PRO A 9 9.53 -23.70 -4.23
C PRO A 9 9.18 -23.52 -2.75
N ASN A 10 8.42 -22.48 -2.39
CA ASN A 10 7.40 -22.67 -1.35
C ASN A 10 6.38 -21.53 -1.31
N ASN A 11 5.13 -21.94 -1.16
CA ASN A 11 3.92 -21.20 -1.40
C ASN A 11 3.55 -20.29 -0.21
N SER A 12 3.81 -18.98 -0.32
CA SER A 12 3.21 -17.95 0.53
C SER A 12 2.54 -16.90 -0.37
N ARG A 13 1.22 -16.92 -0.47
CA ARG A 13 0.46 -16.04 -1.37
C ARG A 13 0.32 -14.61 -0.83
N ILE A 14 0.91 -13.67 -1.54
CA ILE A 14 0.62 -12.23 -1.46
C ILE A 14 -0.65 -11.95 -2.28
N SER A 15 -1.70 -11.40 -1.68
CA SER A 15 -2.89 -10.94 -2.39
C SER A 15 -2.77 -9.46 -2.74
N TRP A 16 -2.75 -9.15 -4.04
CA TRP A 16 -2.78 -7.78 -4.55
C TRP A 16 -4.22 -7.34 -4.80
N ILE A 17 -4.70 -6.33 -4.07
CA ILE A 17 -5.96 -5.65 -4.39
C ILE A 17 -5.62 -4.50 -5.35
N GLN A 18 -5.79 -4.72 -6.66
CA GLN A 18 -5.69 -3.66 -7.66
C GLN A 18 -7.09 -3.09 -7.95
N ASN A 19 -7.33 -1.85 -7.54
CA ASN A 19 -8.52 -1.09 -7.92
C ASN A 19 -8.37 -0.61 -9.38
N ARG A 20 -8.76 -1.46 -10.35
CA ARG A 20 -8.86 -1.04 -11.76
C ARG A 20 -10.07 -0.13 -11.91
N ARG A 21 -9.85 1.19 -11.91
CA ARG A 21 -10.78 2.12 -12.56
C ARG A 21 -10.82 1.74 -14.05
N ARG A 22 -11.97 1.25 -14.52
CA ARG A 22 -12.27 1.10 -15.95
C ARG A 22 -12.23 2.49 -16.59
N LEU A 23 -11.12 2.81 -17.25
CA LEU A 23 -11.18 3.67 -18.42
C LEU A 23 -11.34 2.74 -19.62
N ALA A 24 -12.49 2.84 -20.27
CA ALA A 24 -12.79 2.09 -21.47
C ALA A 24 -11.92 2.60 -22.63
N LEU A 25 -10.81 1.91 -22.88
CA LEU A 25 -10.07 2.00 -24.14
C LEU A 25 -10.17 0.65 -24.85
N LYS A 26 -10.76 0.70 -26.05
CA LYS A 26 -11.05 -0.43 -26.93
C LYS A 26 -9.74 -1.01 -27.49
N ASN A 27 -9.70 -2.34 -27.60
CA ASN A 27 -8.80 -3.16 -28.42
C ASN A 27 -7.29 -3.00 -28.23
N SER A 28 -6.68 -3.97 -27.51
CA SER A 28 -5.59 -4.76 -28.09
C SER A 28 -5.40 -6.07 -27.33
N ARG A 29 -5.00 -7.10 -28.07
CA ARG A 29 -4.87 -8.50 -27.65
C ARG A 29 -3.73 -8.64 -26.63
N PHE A 30 -4.03 -9.03 -25.40
CA PHE A 30 -3.04 -9.54 -24.46
C PHE A 30 -3.57 -10.80 -23.77
N ALA A 31 -2.79 -11.88 -23.87
CA ALA A 31 -3.12 -13.21 -23.42
C ALA A 31 -3.52 -13.25 -21.94
N SER A 32 -4.67 -13.86 -21.66
CA SER A 32 -5.13 -14.19 -20.32
C SER A 32 -4.29 -15.32 -19.73
N VAL A 33 -3.32 -14.99 -18.88
CA VAL A 33 -2.66 -15.95 -17.99
C VAL A 33 -3.65 -16.31 -16.88
N ALA A 34 -4.16 -17.54 -16.88
CA ALA A 34 -4.96 -18.07 -15.79
C ALA A 34 -4.06 -18.42 -14.60
N ILE A 35 -4.06 -17.59 -13.56
CA ILE A 35 -3.34 -17.88 -12.31
C ILE A 35 -4.23 -18.76 -11.43
N ARG A 36 -3.90 -20.06 -11.34
CA ARG A 36 -4.60 -21.07 -10.53
C ARG A 36 -4.63 -20.66 -9.06
N ALA A 37 -5.74 -20.89 -8.35
CA ALA A 37 -5.84 -20.76 -6.90
C ALA A 37 -5.45 -22.06 -6.18
N ILE A 38 -4.55 -22.01 -5.19
CA ILE A 38 -4.19 -23.14 -4.32
C ILE A 38 -4.70 -22.80 -2.92
N THR A 39 -5.72 -23.53 -2.47
CA THR A 39 -6.22 -23.58 -1.10
C THR A 39 -5.34 -24.53 -0.28
N GLY A 40 -4.33 -23.99 0.41
CA GLY A 40 -3.60 -24.74 1.43
C GLY A 40 -4.40 -24.73 2.73
N ASN A 41 -4.96 -25.88 3.11
CA ASN A 41 -5.69 -26.04 4.37
C ASN A 41 -4.68 -26.05 5.54
N SER A 42 -4.37 -24.87 6.07
CA SER A 42 -3.48 -24.71 7.22
C SER A 42 -4.34 -24.57 8.48
N THR A 43 -4.86 -25.68 8.97
CA THR A 43 -5.37 -25.76 10.34
C THR A 43 -4.17 -25.57 11.28
N MET A 44 -4.15 -24.47 12.05
CA MET A 44 -3.15 -24.13 13.10
C MET A 44 -2.06 -23.08 12.80
N ALA A 45 -2.35 -21.99 12.09
CA ALA A 45 -1.56 -20.76 12.21
C ALA A 45 -2.47 -19.56 12.44
N ASN A 46 -2.20 -18.77 13.49
CA ASN A 46 -2.80 -17.44 13.67
C ASN A 46 -2.31 -16.53 12.53
N SER A 47 -2.93 -16.65 11.36
CA SER A 47 -2.51 -15.91 10.17
C SER A 47 -2.83 -14.42 10.36
N VAL A 48 -1.80 -13.58 10.29
CA VAL A 48 -1.94 -12.12 10.32
C VAL A 48 -2.01 -11.63 8.88
N ARG A 49 -3.10 -10.96 8.52
CA ARG A 49 -3.21 -10.31 7.21
C ARG A 49 -2.44 -8.98 7.25
N VAL A 50 -1.60 -8.77 6.25
CA VAL A 50 -0.81 -7.54 6.08
C VAL A 50 -1.15 -6.91 4.72
N ALA A 51 -1.07 -5.59 4.62
CA ALA A 51 -1.30 -4.85 3.39
C ALA A 51 -0.05 -4.03 3.02
N ALA A 52 0.44 -4.22 1.80
CA ALA A 52 1.42 -3.34 1.17
C ALA A 52 0.69 -2.36 0.26
N VAL A 53 0.81 -1.07 0.56
CA VAL A 53 0.11 -0.01 -0.17
C VAL A 53 0.98 0.48 -1.32
N GLN A 54 0.35 0.66 -2.48
CA GLN A 54 0.92 1.38 -3.61
C GLN A 54 0.13 2.67 -3.84
N MET A 55 0.83 3.79 -3.93
CA MET A 55 0.25 5.10 -4.27
C MET A 55 1.26 5.94 -5.05
N THR A 56 0.79 7.03 -5.66
CA THR A 56 1.63 8.05 -6.28
C THR A 56 1.56 9.30 -5.41
N SER A 57 2.60 9.54 -4.64
CA SER A 57 2.70 10.74 -3.80
C SER A 57 3.01 11.97 -4.63
N VAL A 58 2.48 13.11 -4.20
CA VAL A 58 2.65 14.42 -4.84
C VAL A 58 3.20 15.44 -3.86
N ASN A 59 3.43 16.67 -4.32
CA ASN A 59 3.87 17.80 -3.49
C ASN A 59 2.71 18.47 -2.72
N ASP A 60 1.74 17.68 -2.25
CA ASP A 60 0.59 18.14 -1.46
C ASP A 60 0.33 17.16 -0.31
N LEU A 61 0.59 17.63 0.91
CA LEU A 61 0.42 16.85 2.15
C LEU A 61 -1.02 16.39 2.35
N ALA A 62 -2.00 17.25 2.06
CA ALA A 62 -3.41 16.97 2.28
C ALA A 62 -3.91 15.93 1.26
N ALA A 63 -3.52 16.05 0.00
CA ALA A 63 -3.85 15.09 -1.05
C ALA A 63 -3.26 13.70 -0.75
N ASN A 64 -2.00 13.65 -0.29
CA ASN A 64 -1.34 12.41 0.10
C ASN A 64 -1.99 11.79 1.34
N PHE A 65 -2.29 12.59 2.37
CA PHE A 65 -2.96 12.12 3.59
C PHE A 65 -4.36 11.58 3.30
N ALA A 66 -5.14 12.24 2.44
CA ALA A 66 -6.45 11.76 2.01
C ALA A 66 -6.35 10.41 1.28
N THR A 67 -5.34 10.25 0.40
CA THR A 67 -5.07 8.99 -0.30
C THR A 67 -4.67 7.88 0.67
N CYS A 68 -3.76 8.16 1.60
CA CYS A 68 -3.35 7.22 2.65
C CYS A 68 -4.54 6.79 3.51
N SER A 69 -5.35 7.75 3.95
CA SER A 69 -6.54 7.51 4.77
C SER A 69 -7.55 6.59 4.08
N ARG A 70 -7.80 6.80 2.78
CA ARG A 70 -8.65 5.93 2.00
C ARG A 70 -8.08 4.51 1.87
N LEU A 71 -6.78 4.38 1.57
CA LEU A 71 -6.12 3.08 1.40
C LEU A 71 -6.04 2.30 2.72
N VAL A 72 -5.88 2.99 3.85
CA VAL A 72 -5.97 2.37 5.19
C VAL A 72 -7.36 1.78 5.40
N LYS A 73 -8.42 2.55 5.16
CA LYS A 73 -9.81 2.05 5.29
C LYS A 73 -10.09 0.84 4.40
N GLU A 74 -9.57 0.84 3.17
CA GLU A 74 -9.69 -0.31 2.26
C GLU A 74 -8.95 -1.55 2.79
N ALA A 75 -7.70 -1.39 3.25
CA ALA A 75 -6.91 -2.48 3.83
C ALA A 75 -7.53 -3.03 5.12
N VAL A 76 -8.03 -2.14 5.97
CA VAL A 76 -8.77 -2.47 7.20
C VAL A 76 -10.05 -3.23 6.89
N SER A 77 -10.82 -2.78 5.91
CA SER A 77 -12.04 -3.48 5.47
C SER A 77 -11.73 -4.87 4.92
N ALA A 78 -10.53 -5.02 4.32
CA ALA A 78 -10.00 -6.31 3.90
C ALA A 78 -9.39 -7.12 5.07
N GLY A 79 -9.47 -6.68 6.32
CA GLY A 79 -9.01 -7.42 7.51
C GLY A 79 -7.50 -7.35 7.76
N ALA A 80 -6.77 -6.42 7.12
CA ALA A 80 -5.35 -6.22 7.40
C ALA A 80 -5.15 -5.71 8.82
N LYS A 81 -4.20 -6.31 9.54
CA LYS A 81 -3.79 -5.91 10.89
C LYS A 81 -2.51 -5.06 10.90
N PHE A 82 -1.82 -5.03 9.76
CA PHE A 82 -0.59 -4.28 9.53
C PHE A 82 -0.61 -3.70 8.12
N ILE A 83 -0.22 -2.43 7.99
CA ILE A 83 -0.25 -1.69 6.73
C ILE A 83 1.10 -0.98 6.59
N CYS A 84 1.77 -1.15 5.45
CA CYS A 84 2.97 -0.40 5.10
C CYS A 84 2.73 0.49 3.87
N PHE A 85 3.28 1.70 3.93
CA PHE A 85 3.28 2.67 2.84
C PHE A 85 4.60 2.65 2.08
N PRO A 86 4.64 3.15 0.83
CA PRO A 86 5.90 3.35 0.12
C PRO A 86 6.76 4.43 0.77
N GLU A 87 8.03 4.47 0.41
CA GLU A 87 8.91 5.59 0.74
C GLU A 87 8.31 6.92 0.23
N ASN A 88 8.52 8.00 0.98
CA ASN A 88 8.01 9.35 0.66
C ASN A 88 6.48 9.43 0.48
N PHE A 89 5.73 8.55 1.15
CA PHE A 89 4.27 8.53 1.05
C PHE A 89 3.60 9.85 1.43
N SER A 90 4.15 10.56 2.42
CA SER A 90 3.59 11.81 2.93
C SER A 90 3.81 12.99 2.00
N PHE A 91 4.94 13.03 1.28
CA PHE A 91 5.32 14.15 0.42
C PHE A 91 6.43 13.76 -0.55
N VAL A 92 6.30 14.18 -1.82
CA VAL A 92 7.38 14.11 -2.81
C VAL A 92 7.61 15.51 -3.37
N ALA A 93 8.81 16.04 -3.16
CA ALA A 93 9.19 17.36 -3.64
C ALA A 93 9.25 17.43 -5.17
N THR A 94 8.93 18.61 -5.70
CA THR A 94 9.11 18.93 -7.13
C THR A 94 10.37 19.75 -7.39
N LYS A 95 10.89 20.41 -6.34
CA LYS A 95 12.09 21.23 -6.37
C LYS A 95 13.01 20.86 -5.20
N ASP A 96 14.30 21.08 -5.40
CA ASP A 96 15.29 20.88 -4.34
C ASP A 96 14.99 21.77 -3.14
N GLY A 97 15.15 21.20 -1.93
CA GLY A 97 14.93 21.91 -0.67
C GLY A 97 13.47 21.96 -0.19
N GLU A 98 12.47 21.67 -1.02
CA GLU A 98 11.06 21.65 -0.57
C GLU A 98 10.83 20.65 0.57
N SER A 99 11.44 19.46 0.48
CA SER A 99 11.35 18.44 1.53
C SER A 99 11.94 18.91 2.86
N LEU A 100 12.98 19.76 2.85
CA LEU A 100 13.59 20.30 4.07
C LEU A 100 12.69 21.35 4.71
N THR A 101 12.05 22.19 3.91
CA THR A 101 11.10 23.21 4.39
C THR A 101 9.86 22.59 5.02
N ILE A 102 9.43 21.44 4.50
CA ILE A 102 8.25 20.69 4.97
C ILE A 102 8.60 19.69 6.07
N ALA A 103 9.89 19.43 6.32
CA ALA A 103 10.31 18.51 7.35
C ALA A 103 9.82 18.98 8.72
N GLU A 104 9.05 18.12 9.38
CA GLU A 104 8.56 18.35 10.73
C GLU A 104 9.25 17.40 11.71
N PRO A 105 9.33 17.77 13.00
CA PRO A 105 9.67 16.84 14.07
C PRO A 105 8.78 15.58 14.07
N LEU A 106 9.24 14.50 14.71
CA LEU A 106 8.48 13.24 14.76
C LEU A 106 7.14 13.35 15.52
N ASP A 107 6.97 14.37 16.33
CA ASP A 107 5.73 14.75 17.03
C ASP A 107 5.00 15.90 16.34
N GLY A 108 5.41 16.29 15.13
CA GLY A 108 4.77 17.31 14.31
C GLY A 108 3.39 16.91 13.76
N PRO A 109 2.62 17.88 13.23
CA PRO A 109 1.27 17.69 12.70
C PRO A 109 1.10 16.52 11.73
N ILE A 110 2.03 16.32 10.79
CA ILE A 110 1.98 15.23 9.80
C ILE A 110 1.94 13.88 10.54
N MET A 111 2.91 13.63 11.42
CA MET A 111 2.98 12.37 12.17
C MET A 111 1.83 12.23 13.17
N GLN A 112 1.35 13.31 13.78
CA GLN A 112 0.15 13.27 14.63
C GLN A 112 -1.10 12.85 13.85
N GLY A 113 -1.26 13.33 12.61
CA GLY A 113 -2.35 12.92 11.72
C GLY A 113 -2.33 11.42 11.46
N TYR A 114 -1.16 10.87 11.12
CA TYR A 114 -1.02 9.43 10.89
C TYR A 114 -1.16 8.58 12.17
N ARG A 115 -0.70 9.06 13.33
CA ARG A 115 -0.97 8.39 14.63
C ARG A 115 -2.46 8.36 14.94
N SER A 116 -3.17 9.43 14.64
CA SER A 116 -4.63 9.51 14.84
C SER A 116 -5.36 8.54 13.92
N LEU A 117 -4.96 8.48 12.63
CA LEU A 117 -5.46 7.49 11.68
C LEU A 117 -5.22 6.04 12.18
N ALA A 118 -4.04 5.75 12.73
CA ALA A 118 -3.71 4.43 13.26
C ALA A 118 -4.57 4.02 14.47
N ARG A 119 -4.87 4.98 15.36
CA ARG A 119 -5.68 4.74 16.55
C ARG A 119 -7.15 4.55 16.23
N SER A 120 -7.69 5.32 15.28
CA SER A 120 -9.11 5.33 14.93
C SER A 120 -9.61 3.95 14.48
N ASP A 121 -8.76 3.17 13.81
CA ASP A 121 -9.17 1.89 13.24
C ASP A 121 -8.81 0.67 14.11
N TYR A 122 -8.18 0.80 15.28
CA TYR A 122 -7.72 -0.34 16.12
C TYR A 122 -6.68 -1.28 15.44
N TYR A 123 -5.85 -0.77 14.52
CA TYR A 123 -4.79 -1.57 13.85
C TYR A 123 -3.40 -0.93 13.96
N LYS A 124 -2.36 -1.73 13.73
CA LYS A 124 -0.96 -1.30 13.88
C LYS A 124 -0.42 -0.81 12.53
N LEU A 125 -0.61 0.47 12.24
CA LEU A 125 0.21 1.14 11.21
C LEU A 125 1.65 1.23 11.73
N LYS A 126 2.63 0.90 10.88
CA LYS A 126 4.04 1.11 11.18
C LYS A 126 4.62 2.01 10.10
N PHE A 127 5.21 3.10 10.55
CA PHE A 127 5.93 4.09 9.77
C PHE A 127 7.40 3.68 9.65
#